data_AF-A0A183LC84-F1
#
_entry.id   AF-A0A183LC84-F1
#
_cell.length_a   1.000
_cell.length_b   1.000
_cell.length_c   1.000
_cell.angle_alpha   90.00
_cell.angle_beta   90.00
_cell.angle_gamma   90.00
#
_symmetry.space_group_name_H-M   'P 1'
#
loop_
_entity.id
_entity.type
_entity.pdbx_description
1 polymer ?
#
loop_
_entity_poly.entity_id
_entity_poly.type
_entity_poly.pdbx_seq_one_letter_code
_entity_poly.pdbx_strand_id
1 'polypeptide(L)'
;MNIIQCYAPTNDYNEDAKDQFYNRLQSIVEKCQTKDLTILMGDFNAKVGTDNTGYEDIMGLHGLGERNENGEKFANLCDFNKLVIGGTIFQHKRIHKTTWTSHYIKPNRPYLHQQKVQEDDGRRVNQEVS
;
A
#
# COMPACT_ATOMS: atom_id res chain seq x y z
N MET A 1 -1.25 -8.50 23.21
CA MET A 1 -1.49 -7.67 22.01
C MET A 1 -0.16 -7.43 21.31
N ASN A 2 -0.12 -7.60 19.99
CA ASN A 2 1.07 -7.47 19.16
C ASN A 2 0.85 -6.39 18.10
N ILE A 3 1.84 -5.52 17.89
CA ILE A 3 1.86 -4.55 16.79
C ILE A 3 3.09 -4.85 15.95
N ILE A 4 2.89 -5.09 14.66
CA ILE A 4 3.95 -5.34 13.70
C ILE A 4 3.89 -4.20 12.68
N GLN A 5 4.96 -3.42 12.58
CA GLN A 5 5.10 -2.36 11.60
C GLN A 5 6.10 -2.77 10.52
N CYS A 6 5.69 -2.67 9.25
CA CYS A 6 6.50 -3.08 8.12
C CYS A 6 6.67 -1.98 7.07
N TYR A 7 7.76 -2.09 6.32
CA TYR A 7 7.96 -1.41 5.05
C TYR A 7 8.37 -2.47 4.03
N ALA A 8 7.47 -2.83 3.12
CA ALA A 8 7.73 -3.88 2.14
C ALA A 8 8.55 -3.36 0.95
N PRO A 9 9.29 -4.21 0.23
CA PRO A 9 9.92 -3.82 -1.03
C PRO A 9 8.88 -3.34 -2.06
N THR A 10 9.30 -2.46 -2.98
CA THR A 10 8.46 -2.05 -4.12
C THR A 10 8.28 -3.20 -5.12
N ASN A 11 7.30 -3.09 -6.03
CA ASN A 11 7.10 -4.15 -7.05
C ASN A 11 8.33 -4.35 -7.95
N ASP A 12 9.09 -3.28 -8.21
CA ASP A 12 10.28 -3.30 -9.08
C ASP A 12 11.50 -3.99 -8.44
N TYR A 13 11.41 -4.37 -7.16
CA TYR A 13 12.44 -5.16 -6.50
C TYR A 13 12.41 -6.62 -6.96
N ASN A 14 13.56 -7.30 -6.87
CA ASN A 14 13.65 -8.71 -7.26
C ASN A 14 12.72 -9.62 -6.43
N GLU A 15 12.25 -10.71 -7.04
CA GLU A 15 11.33 -11.65 -6.40
C GLU A 15 11.91 -12.28 -5.13
N ASP A 16 13.18 -12.67 -5.14
CA ASP A 16 13.84 -13.30 -3.99
C ASP A 16 13.80 -12.40 -2.74
N ALA A 17 13.99 -11.09 -2.90
CA ALA A 17 13.90 -10.13 -1.81
C ALA A 17 12.46 -9.94 -1.32
N LYS A 18 11.48 -9.95 -2.22
CA LYS A 18 10.05 -9.93 -1.86
C LYS A 18 9.70 -11.19 -1.08
N ASP A 19 10.13 -12.36 -1.52
CA ASP A 19 9.87 -13.65 -0.86
C ASP A 19 10.55 -13.73 0.50
N GLN A 20 11.81 -13.31 0.61
CA GLN A 20 12.50 -13.22 1.90
C GLN A 20 11.77 -12.30 2.88
N PHE A 21 11.24 -11.16 2.42
CA PHE A 21 10.46 -10.27 3.25
C PHE A 21 9.17 -10.93 3.75
N TYR A 22 8.36 -11.52 2.86
CA TYR A 22 7.09 -12.14 3.24
C TYR A 22 7.28 -13.40 4.09
N ASN A 23 8.30 -14.23 3.80
CA ASN A 23 8.64 -15.39 4.62
C ASN A 23 9.05 -14.97 6.04
N ARG A 24 9.87 -13.93 6.16
CA ARG A 24 10.26 -13.40 7.48
C ARG A 24 9.05 -12.84 8.22
N LEU A 25 8.18 -12.12 7.53
CA LEU A 25 6.96 -11.57 8.13
C LEU A 25 6.03 -12.68 8.62
N GLN A 26 5.82 -13.71 7.80
CA GLN A 26 5.05 -14.90 8.16
C GLN A 26 5.56 -15.52 9.46
N SER A 27 6.88 -15.76 9.57
CA SER A 27 7.49 -16.31 10.80
C SER A 27 7.34 -15.39 12.03
N ILE A 28 7.16 -14.08 11.85
CA ILE A 28 6.90 -13.15 12.97
C ILE A 28 5.43 -13.23 13.38
N VAL A 29 4.51 -13.27 12.40
CA VAL A 29 3.07 -13.43 12.65
C VAL A 29 2.78 -14.76 13.36
N GLU A 30 3.42 -15.86 12.97
CA GLU A 30 3.27 -17.18 13.60
C GLU A 30 3.74 -17.21 15.07
N LYS A 31 4.67 -16.35 15.45
CA LYS A 31 5.15 -16.23 16.83
C LYS A 31 4.17 -15.46 17.72
N CYS A 32 3.24 -14.73 17.13
CA CYS A 32 2.22 -13.99 17.88
C CYS A 32 1.19 -14.99 18.42
N GLN A 33 0.88 -14.90 19.72
CA GLN A 33 -0.09 -15.80 20.34
C GLN A 33 -1.47 -15.59 19.71
N THR A 34 -2.15 -16.68 19.32
CA THR A 34 -3.48 -16.63 18.68
C THR A 34 -4.56 -15.98 19.54
N LYS A 35 -4.37 -15.92 20.86
CA LYS A 35 -5.30 -15.27 21.81
C LYS A 35 -5.12 -13.75 21.89
N ASP A 36 -4.00 -13.23 21.39
CA ASP A 36 -3.70 -11.81 21.41
C ASP A 36 -4.15 -11.13 20.12
N LEU A 37 -4.72 -9.92 20.25
CA LEU A 37 -4.95 -9.05 19.10
C LEU A 37 -3.61 -8.73 18.43
N THR A 38 -3.51 -9.04 17.13
CA THR A 38 -2.35 -8.74 16.30
C THR A 38 -2.72 -7.69 15.26
N ILE A 39 -2.02 -6.56 15.28
CA ILE A 39 -2.19 -5.47 14.32
C ILE A 39 -0.97 -5.45 13.41
N LEU A 40 -1.20 -5.73 12.13
CA LEU A 40 -0.21 -5.56 11.07
C LEU A 40 -0.43 -4.21 10.39
N MET A 41 0.60 -3.36 10.40
CA MET A 41 0.51 -2.00 9.85
C MET A 41 1.80 -1.58 9.15
N GLY A 42 1.75 -0.43 8.49
CA GLY A 42 2.87 0.13 7.73
C GLY A 42 2.57 0.21 6.25
N ASP A 43 3.63 0.32 5.45
CA ASP A 43 3.52 0.45 3.99
C ASP A 43 3.96 -0.84 3.32
N PHE A 44 3.00 -1.55 2.72
CA PHE A 44 3.23 -2.81 2.04
C PHE A 44 3.52 -2.65 0.55
N ASN A 45 3.56 -1.41 0.03
CA ASN A 45 3.66 -1.16 -1.42
C ASN A 45 2.63 -1.97 -2.24
N ALA A 46 1.49 -2.27 -1.61
CA ALA A 46 0.49 -3.21 -2.07
C ALA A 46 -0.78 -2.49 -2.49
N LYS A 47 -1.33 -2.88 -3.63
CA LYS A 47 -2.68 -2.53 -4.06
C LYS A 47 -3.47 -3.83 -4.09
N VAL A 48 -4.38 -4.00 -3.14
CA VAL A 48 -5.21 -5.21 -3.06
C VAL A 48 -6.40 -5.20 -4.03
N GLY A 49 -6.75 -4.02 -4.54
CA GLY A 49 -7.83 -3.82 -5.50
C GLY A 49 -9.23 -3.88 -4.90
N THR A 50 -10.24 -3.82 -5.76
CA THR A 50 -11.67 -3.96 -5.38
C THR A 50 -12.19 -5.38 -5.46
N ASP A 51 -11.55 -6.24 -6.26
CA ASP A 51 -11.95 -7.63 -6.41
C ASP A 51 -11.53 -8.43 -5.17
N ASN A 52 -12.53 -8.99 -4.47
CA ASN A 52 -12.34 -9.81 -3.29
C ASN A 52 -12.73 -11.28 -3.54
N THR A 53 -12.92 -11.69 -4.80
CA THR A 53 -13.25 -13.08 -5.14
C THR A 53 -12.19 -14.03 -4.58
N GLY A 54 -12.59 -14.99 -3.73
CA GLY A 54 -11.69 -15.90 -3.03
C GLY A 54 -11.01 -15.34 -1.78
N TYR A 55 -11.30 -14.09 -1.41
CA TYR A 55 -10.78 -13.39 -0.22
C TYR A 55 -11.90 -12.74 0.59
N GLU A 56 -13.14 -13.20 0.44
CA GLU A 56 -14.34 -12.58 1.01
C GLU A 56 -14.31 -12.49 2.55
N ASP A 57 -13.63 -13.43 3.19
CA ASP A 57 -13.48 -13.49 4.66
C ASP A 57 -12.52 -12.42 5.21
N ILE A 58 -11.59 -11.95 4.39
CA ILE A 58 -10.52 -11.03 4.82
C ILE A 58 -10.57 -9.66 4.15
N MET A 59 -11.29 -9.53 3.04
CA MET A 59 -11.35 -8.32 2.22
C MET A 59 -12.78 -7.88 1.97
N GLY A 60 -13.03 -6.60 2.21
CA GLY A 60 -14.28 -5.95 1.80
C GLY A 60 -14.24 -5.44 0.35
N LEU A 61 -15.39 -4.95 -0.10
CA LEU A 61 -15.60 -4.47 -1.48
C LEU A 61 -15.17 -3.02 -1.71
N HIS A 62 -14.59 -2.36 -0.70
CA HIS A 62 -14.30 -0.92 -0.75
C HIS A 62 -12.83 -0.59 -1.01
N GLY A 63 -12.03 -1.55 -1.49
CA GLY A 63 -10.70 -1.26 -2.04
C GLY A 63 -10.71 -0.31 -3.25
N LEU A 64 -9.55 -0.14 -3.89
CA LEU A 64 -9.39 0.77 -5.02
C LEU A 64 -8.47 0.17 -6.10
N GLY A 65 -8.94 0.23 -7.35
CA GLY A 65 -8.15 -0.16 -8.52
C GLY A 65 -8.00 -1.68 -8.67
N GLU A 66 -7.02 -2.07 -9.47
CA GLU A 66 -6.66 -3.46 -9.71
C GLU A 66 -5.57 -3.93 -8.75
N ARG A 67 -5.61 -5.23 -8.45
CA ARG A 67 -4.63 -5.86 -7.58
C ARG A 67 -3.27 -5.92 -8.28
N ASN A 68 -2.20 -5.55 -7.58
CA ASN A 68 -0.83 -5.72 -8.08
C ASN A 68 -0.15 -6.95 -7.43
N GLU A 69 1.04 -7.30 -7.91
CA GLU A 69 1.80 -8.47 -7.41
C GLU A 69 2.03 -8.41 -5.89
N ASN A 70 2.47 -7.27 -5.35
CA ASN A 70 2.58 -7.09 -3.90
C ASN A 70 1.23 -7.21 -3.18
N GLY A 71 0.14 -6.77 -3.81
CA GLY A 71 -1.23 -6.91 -3.30
C GLY A 71 -1.68 -8.35 -3.21
N GLU A 72 -1.29 -9.19 -4.17
CA GLU A 72 -1.53 -10.63 -4.16
C GLU A 72 -0.77 -11.30 -3.01
N LYS A 73 0.54 -11.03 -2.87
CA LYS A 73 1.34 -11.57 -1.76
C LYS A 73 0.79 -11.14 -0.39
N PHE A 74 0.38 -9.88 -0.27
CA PHE A 74 -0.23 -9.36 0.96
C PHE A 74 -1.60 -9.99 1.26
N ALA A 75 -2.46 -10.15 0.26
CA ALA A 75 -3.76 -10.80 0.43
C ALA A 75 -3.60 -12.27 0.85
N ASN A 76 -2.67 -13.00 0.24
CA ASN A 76 -2.34 -14.39 0.59
C ASN A 76 -1.82 -14.53 2.03
N LEU A 77 -0.94 -13.63 2.45
CA LEU A 77 -0.49 -13.55 3.84
C LEU A 77 -1.68 -13.34 4.79
N CYS A 78 -2.57 -12.40 4.46
CA CYS A 78 -3.74 -12.11 5.28
C CYS A 78 -4.71 -13.29 5.36
N ASP A 79 -5.02 -13.96 4.25
CA ASP A 79 -5.93 -15.10 4.25
C ASP A 79 -5.36 -16.29 5.04
N PHE A 80 -4.08 -16.61 4.83
CA PHE A 80 -3.40 -17.70 5.54
C PHE A 80 -3.43 -17.51 7.06
N ASN A 81 -3.27 -16.27 7.53
CA ASN A 81 -3.25 -15.93 8.97
C ASN A 81 -4.60 -15.44 9.51
N LYS A 82 -5.67 -15.47 8.70
CA LYS A 82 -7.00 -14.95 9.05
C LYS A 82 -6.99 -13.50 9.57
N LEU A 83 -6.20 -12.65 8.91
CA LEU A 83 -6.11 -11.22 9.16
C LEU A 83 -7.03 -10.46 8.20
N VAL A 84 -7.81 -9.52 8.74
CA VAL A 84 -8.72 -8.70 7.95
C VAL A 84 -8.02 -7.44 7.44
N ILE A 85 -8.17 -7.15 6.14
CA ILE A 85 -7.61 -5.95 5.49
C ILE A 85 -8.55 -4.77 5.75
N GLY A 86 -8.36 -4.09 6.89
CA GLY A 86 -9.26 -3.02 7.36
C GLY A 86 -9.51 -1.90 6.34
N GLY A 87 -8.52 -1.58 5.48
CA GLY A 87 -8.65 -0.54 4.45
C GLY A 87 -9.68 -0.83 3.36
N THR A 88 -10.19 -2.06 3.24
CA THR A 88 -11.19 -2.44 2.24
C THR A 88 -12.60 -2.66 2.82
N ILE A 89 -12.74 -2.65 4.14
CA ILE A 89 -13.99 -3.00 4.84
C ILE A 89 -15.03 -1.89 4.83
N PHE A 90 -14.59 -0.63 4.97
CA PHE A 90 -15.50 0.49 5.15
C PHE A 90 -15.59 1.38 3.92
N GLN A 91 -16.81 1.83 3.62
CA GLN A 91 -17.04 2.78 2.56
C GLN A 91 -16.47 4.14 2.95
N HIS A 92 -15.42 4.57 2.23
CA HIS A 92 -14.84 5.90 2.37
C HIS A 92 -14.92 6.70 1.06
N LYS A 93 -14.84 8.03 1.18
CA LYS A 93 -14.63 8.90 0.01
C LYS A 93 -13.33 8.49 -0.68
N ARG A 94 -13.30 8.53 -2.02
CA ARG A 94 -12.14 8.10 -2.83
C ARG A 94 -10.82 8.77 -2.40
N ILE A 95 -10.87 10.03 -1.97
CA ILE A 95 -9.72 10.79 -1.46
C ILE A 95 -9.11 10.23 -0.17
N HIS A 96 -9.82 9.34 0.55
CA HIS A 96 -9.38 8.72 1.80
C HIS A 96 -9.09 7.23 1.65
N LYS A 97 -9.23 6.66 0.44
CA LYS A 97 -8.97 5.23 0.17
C LYS A 97 -7.52 4.91 -0.19
N THR A 98 -6.71 5.95 -0.41
CA THR A 98 -5.33 5.80 -0.82
C THR A 98 -4.43 6.55 0.16
N THR A 99 -3.34 5.90 0.55
CA THR A 99 -2.31 6.45 1.44
C THR A 99 -1.21 7.16 0.66
N TRP A 100 -1.11 6.93 -0.65
CA TRP A 100 -0.11 7.53 -1.52
C TRP A 100 -0.64 7.74 -2.94
N THR A 101 -0.40 8.94 -3.48
CA THR A 101 -0.70 9.28 -4.87
C THR A 101 0.51 9.92 -5.52
N SER A 102 0.96 9.37 -6.65
CA SER A 102 2.01 10.00 -7.46
C SER A 102 1.58 11.39 -7.93
N HIS A 103 2.49 12.36 -7.83
CA HIS A 103 2.26 13.72 -8.34
C HIS A 103 2.07 13.78 -9.86
N TYR A 104 2.48 12.75 -10.59
CA TYR A 104 2.45 12.69 -12.05
C TYR A 104 1.10 12.23 -12.63
N ILE A 105 0.23 11.58 -11.84
CA ILE A 105 -1.10 11.14 -12.28
C ILE A 105 -2.16 11.99 -11.57
N LYS A 106 -2.53 13.14 -12.14
CA LYS A 106 -3.70 13.93 -11.71
C LYS A 106 -4.83 13.73 -12.72
N PRO A 107 -5.88 12.93 -12.45
CA PRO A 107 -6.95 12.70 -13.41
C PRO A 107 -8.03 13.79 -13.44
N ASN A 108 -7.93 14.90 -12.69
CA ASN A 108 -8.69 16.15 -12.91
C ASN A 108 -8.49 17.14 -11.76
N ARG A 109 -7.78 18.26 -11.99
CA ARG A 109 -7.99 19.52 -11.25
C ARG A 109 -7.91 20.70 -12.22
N PRO A 110 -8.93 21.56 -12.32
CA PRO A 110 -8.79 22.86 -12.97
C PRO A 110 -8.11 23.85 -12.00
N TYR A 111 -7.01 24.42 -12.48
CA TYR A 111 -6.30 25.66 -12.11
C TYR A 111 -5.92 25.95 -10.64
N LEU A 112 -4.62 26.07 -10.37
CA LEU A 112 -3.89 27.37 -10.28
C LEU A 112 -2.47 27.15 -9.75
N HIS A 113 -1.52 27.84 -10.39
CA HIS A 113 -0.11 28.05 -10.05
C HIS A 113 0.63 26.94 -9.29
N GLN A 114 1.37 26.11 -10.02
CA GLN A 114 2.55 25.48 -9.46
C GLN A 114 3.73 25.74 -10.40
N GLN A 115 4.72 26.47 -9.88
CA GLN A 115 6.02 26.70 -10.50
C GLN A 115 6.61 25.35 -10.90
N LYS A 116 7.01 25.20 -12.16
CA LYS A 116 7.80 24.05 -12.58
C LYS A 116 9.20 24.23 -11.97
N VAL A 117 9.54 23.39 -10.99
CA VAL A 117 10.95 23.15 -10.68
C VAL A 117 11.43 22.14 -11.70
N GLN A 118 12.19 22.60 -12.68
CA GLN A 118 12.95 21.75 -13.59
C GLN A 118 14.27 21.43 -12.87
N GLU A 119 14.52 20.16 -12.59
CA GLU A 119 15.82 19.69 -12.12
C GLU A 119 16.73 19.55 -13.34
N ASP A 120 17.65 20.51 -13.51
CA ASP A 120 18.84 20.36 -14.34
C ASP A 120 20.08 20.59 -13.45
N ASP A 121 20.89 19.53 -13.34
CA ASP A 121 22.30 19.48 -12.92
C ASP A 121 22.87 20.68 -12.15
N GLY A 122 22.38 20.86 -10.92
CA GLY A 122 23.23 21.34 -9.83
C GLY A 122 23.35 22.86 -9.63
N ARG A 123 22.45 23.71 -10.15
CA ARG A 123 22.36 25.11 -9.68
C ARG A 123 20.91 25.60 -9.58
N ARG A 124 20.49 25.95 -8.36
CA ARG A 124 19.21 26.64 -8.09
C ARG A 124 19.27 28.06 -8.63
N VAL A 125 18.44 28.39 -9.61
CA VAL A 125 18.15 29.78 -9.99
C VAL A 125 16.63 29.96 -10.00
N ASN A 126 16.13 30.81 -9.10
CA ASN A 126 14.74 31.25 -9.12
C ASN A 126 14.62 32.42 -10.11
N GLN A 127 13.76 32.32 -11.10
CA GLN A 127 13.30 33.48 -11.87
C GLN A 127 11.77 33.55 -11.81
N GLU A 128 11.28 34.69 -11.33
CA GLU A 128 9.87 35.07 -11.44
C GLU A 128 9.63 35.58 -12.86
N VAL A 129 8.56 35.11 -13.51
CA VAL A 129 8.06 35.72 -14.74
C VAL A 129 6.62 36.13 -14.51
N SER A 130 6.37 37.41 -14.78
CA SER A 130 5.09 38.12 -14.66
C SER A 130 3.99 37.58 -15.57
#